data_AF-A0A950QXM2-F1
#
_entry.id   AF-A0A950QXM2-F1
#
_cell.length_a   1.000
_cell.length_b   1.000
_cell.length_c   1.000
_cell.angle_alpha   90.00
_cell.angle_beta   90.00
_cell.angle_gamma   90.00
#
_symmetry.space_group_name_H-M   'P 1'
#
loop_
_entity.id
_entity.type
_entity.pdbx_description
1 polymer ?
#
loop_
_entity_poly.entity_id
_entity_poly.type
_entity_poly.pdbx_seq_one_letter_code
_entity_poly.pdbx_strand_id
1 'polypeptide(L)'
;VALMGHSRGGEAAATAFLFNGLQYCPDDAAIRFDYHFPIKSVVAIAPADGQYKPAGQWRIIHDVNYFTIQGANDADVSSFAGSRQWEHVNFSANGDFFKAELYVYRANHGQFNTVWGRTDTGAPANWLLNLRPLLPAAEQRRIAEIYITAFLEATLKNRREYVPLFQDYRRAHDWLPRTLYINRYLDSSHITVANFNEDSDLTTTTMPGGHLEGHGLSVWHEGRIPFRRGDRDYNGVFLGWNRHGKQSKTPTVVPSYSIELPPGNQWRLSSRSSLVLSTAVSDEEAPLLENAAHEDNADSKKAKGKPELTDFTVELATDEGVNVRLPLSRFSPLLPPIEVRFTKLSLLDSMNYKKASEPIFQTIELPLSTFGEQDKRFRADHLRSILLLFDRTPARVIILSEIAFGKSSGAFPVAPSTLQTRIDSQPQKVVSARKNLANVDSTGKVGIERLGPSRDRKGANP
;
A
#
# COMPACT_ATOMS: atom_id res chain seq x y z
N VAL A 1 2.44 28.48 -7.11
CA VAL A 1 2.14 28.42 -5.64
C VAL A 1 2.03 26.97 -5.22
N ALA A 2 2.36 26.63 -3.97
CA ALA A 2 2.09 25.30 -3.40
C ALA A 2 1.35 25.44 -2.06
N LEU A 3 0.48 24.48 -1.76
CA LEU A 3 -0.17 24.33 -0.46
C LEU A 3 0.43 23.14 0.27
N MET A 4 0.61 23.27 1.59
CA MET A 4 1.14 22.19 2.42
C MET A 4 0.46 22.20 3.78
N GLY A 5 0.22 21.01 4.33
CA GLY A 5 -0.24 20.89 5.69
C GLY A 5 0.06 19.54 6.31
N HIS A 6 -0.04 19.49 7.64
CA HIS A 6 0.24 18.31 8.46
C HIS A 6 -1.03 17.83 9.17
N SER A 7 -1.26 16.52 9.25
CA SER A 7 -2.45 15.95 9.91
C SER A 7 -3.75 16.46 9.25
N ARG A 8 -4.69 16.97 10.03
CA ARG A 8 -5.88 17.71 9.53
C ARG A 8 -5.52 18.85 8.56
N GLY A 9 -4.36 19.47 8.72
CA GLY A 9 -3.87 20.49 7.79
C GLY A 9 -3.55 19.92 6.41
N GLY A 10 -3.14 18.65 6.31
CA GLY A 10 -2.92 17.97 5.03
C GLY A 10 -4.22 17.75 4.27
N GLU A 11 -5.29 17.33 4.97
CA GLU A 11 -6.65 17.27 4.43
C GLU A 11 -7.13 18.67 3.99
N ALA A 12 -6.88 19.69 4.83
CA ALA A 12 -7.26 21.06 4.54
C ALA A 12 -6.51 21.62 3.32
N ALA A 13 -5.25 21.22 3.06
CA ALA A 13 -4.49 21.67 1.89
C ALA A 13 -5.11 21.17 0.58
N ALA A 14 -5.52 19.89 0.53
CA ALA A 14 -6.25 19.34 -0.61
C ALA A 14 -7.66 19.95 -0.75
N THR A 15 -8.36 20.15 0.37
CA THR A 15 -9.67 20.82 0.39
C THR A 15 -9.58 22.27 -0.12
N ALA A 16 -8.56 23.02 0.30
CA ALA A 16 -8.33 24.38 -0.14
C ALA A 16 -8.01 24.45 -1.63
N PHE A 17 -7.31 23.46 -2.19
CA PHE A 17 -7.13 23.37 -3.64
C PHE A 17 -8.47 23.17 -4.37
N LEU A 18 -9.34 22.29 -3.88
CA LEU A 18 -10.69 22.14 -4.45
C LEU A 18 -11.46 23.47 -4.40
N PHE A 19 -11.47 24.13 -3.24
CA PHE A 19 -12.20 25.39 -3.04
C PHE A 19 -11.65 26.54 -3.88
N ASN A 20 -10.36 26.51 -4.22
CA ASN A 20 -9.73 27.51 -5.08
C ASN A 20 -10.33 27.56 -6.49
N GLY A 21 -10.99 26.48 -6.93
CA GLY A 21 -11.71 26.40 -8.21
C GLY A 21 -13.22 26.67 -8.11
N LEU A 22 -13.77 26.86 -6.92
CA LEU A 22 -15.21 27.03 -6.70
C LEU A 22 -15.58 28.51 -6.57
N GLN A 23 -16.83 28.85 -6.91
CA GLN A 23 -17.40 30.19 -6.73
C GLN A 23 -18.10 30.37 -5.38
N TYR A 24 -18.48 29.27 -4.72
CA TYR A 24 -19.27 29.26 -3.49
C TYR A 24 -18.75 28.17 -2.55
N CYS A 25 -18.94 28.38 -1.24
CA CYS A 25 -18.76 27.31 -0.28
C CYS A 25 -19.79 26.19 -0.55
N PRO A 26 -19.36 24.91 -0.65
CA PRO A 26 -20.27 23.80 -0.88
C PRO A 26 -21.37 23.62 0.16
N ASP A 27 -21.15 24.10 1.39
CA ASP A 27 -22.10 23.94 2.50
C ASP A 27 -23.01 25.17 2.68
N ASP A 28 -22.64 26.33 2.11
CA ASP A 28 -23.40 27.57 2.23
C ASP A 28 -23.09 28.54 1.08
N ALA A 29 -24.05 28.68 0.15
CA ALA A 29 -23.91 29.57 -1.00
C ALA A 29 -23.94 31.08 -0.64
N ALA A 30 -24.25 31.47 0.61
CA ALA A 30 -24.06 32.85 1.07
C ALA A 30 -22.57 33.21 1.15
N ILE A 31 -21.69 32.22 1.28
CA ILE A 31 -20.24 32.38 1.30
C ILE A 31 -19.71 32.27 -0.14
N ARG A 32 -19.30 33.40 -0.70
CA ARG A 32 -18.70 33.49 -2.03
C ARG A 32 -17.18 33.35 -1.97
N PHE A 33 -16.62 32.68 -2.97
CA PHE A 33 -15.18 32.55 -3.18
C PHE A 33 -14.75 33.31 -4.44
N ASP A 34 -13.56 33.90 -4.38
CA ASP A 34 -12.88 34.58 -5.49
C ASP A 34 -11.34 34.41 -5.31
N TYR A 35 -10.91 33.16 -5.10
CA TYR A 35 -9.52 32.87 -4.72
C TYR A 35 -8.60 32.76 -5.94
N HIS A 36 -8.88 31.82 -6.84
CA HIS A 36 -8.21 31.62 -8.13
C HIS A 36 -6.66 31.70 -8.10
N PHE A 37 -6.04 31.25 -7.01
CA PHE A 37 -4.58 31.23 -6.88
C PHE A 37 -3.97 30.22 -7.86
N PRO A 38 -2.79 30.50 -8.46
CA PRO A 38 -2.11 29.58 -9.38
C PRO A 38 -1.36 28.48 -8.60
N ILE A 39 -2.12 27.62 -7.95
CA ILE A 39 -1.62 26.48 -7.16
C ILE A 39 -1.21 25.37 -8.14
N LYS A 40 0.05 24.96 -8.06
CA LYS A 40 0.64 23.91 -8.91
C LYS A 40 0.89 22.61 -8.15
N SER A 41 0.85 22.65 -6.81
CA SER A 41 1.28 21.54 -5.97
C SER A 41 0.60 21.54 -4.61
N VAL A 42 0.30 20.34 -4.12
CA VAL A 42 -0.21 20.07 -2.78
C VAL A 42 0.72 19.06 -2.10
N VAL A 43 1.11 19.36 -0.86
CA VAL A 43 1.91 18.46 -0.01
C VAL A 43 1.15 18.13 1.26
N ALA A 44 0.86 16.85 1.46
CA ALA A 44 0.12 16.36 2.60
C ALA A 44 1.05 15.54 3.51
N ILE A 45 1.37 16.08 4.68
CA ILE A 45 2.22 15.41 5.67
C ILE A 45 1.30 14.68 6.64
N ALA A 46 1.50 13.37 6.79
CA ALA A 46 0.72 12.46 7.64
C ALA A 46 -0.77 12.84 7.72
N PRO A 47 -1.45 13.02 6.57
CA PRO A 47 -2.72 13.71 6.56
C PRO A 47 -3.82 12.83 7.15
N ALA A 48 -4.79 13.46 7.82
CA ALA A 48 -6.11 12.86 7.90
C ALA A 48 -6.76 12.83 6.51
N ASP A 49 -7.78 12.00 6.31
CA ASP A 49 -8.60 12.08 5.09
C ASP A 49 -10.01 11.51 5.33
N GLY A 50 -11.00 12.16 4.73
CA GLY A 50 -12.42 11.81 4.83
C GLY A 50 -13.14 12.34 6.07
N GLN A 51 -12.54 13.27 6.84
CA GLN A 51 -13.22 13.92 7.96
C GLN A 51 -14.22 14.97 7.49
N TYR A 52 -13.84 15.70 6.44
CA TYR A 52 -14.72 16.63 5.75
C TYR A 52 -15.05 16.08 4.36
N LYS A 53 -16.32 16.12 3.97
CA LYS A 53 -16.79 15.71 2.64
C LYS A 53 -17.70 16.82 2.10
N PRO A 54 -17.18 17.74 1.27
CA PRO A 54 -17.99 18.84 0.74
C PRO A 54 -19.23 18.30 0.04
N ALA A 55 -20.42 18.77 0.43
CA ALA A 55 -21.70 18.24 -0.06
C ALA A 55 -21.86 16.71 0.07
N GLY A 56 -21.21 16.08 1.05
CA GLY A 56 -21.21 14.63 1.27
C GLY A 56 -20.33 13.83 0.30
N GLN A 57 -19.62 14.49 -0.62
CA GLN A 57 -18.83 13.86 -1.68
C GLN A 57 -17.35 13.71 -1.29
N TRP A 58 -16.68 12.74 -1.92
CA TRP A 58 -15.24 12.64 -1.86
C TRP A 58 -14.57 13.81 -2.58
N ARG A 59 -13.43 14.26 -2.06
CA ARG A 59 -12.63 15.31 -2.70
C ARG A 59 -11.85 14.74 -3.88
N ILE A 60 -12.40 14.93 -5.08
CA ILE A 60 -11.70 14.68 -6.32
C ILE A 60 -11.06 15.99 -6.79
N ILE A 61 -9.76 15.97 -7.04
CA ILE A 61 -8.99 17.13 -7.53
C ILE A 61 -8.27 16.77 -8.82
N HIS A 62 -8.16 17.74 -9.72
CA HIS A 62 -7.63 17.52 -11.07
C HIS A 62 -6.39 18.37 -11.33
N ASP A 63 -5.48 17.84 -12.17
CA ASP A 63 -4.40 18.60 -12.80
C ASP A 63 -3.53 19.42 -11.81
N VAL A 64 -3.13 18.77 -10.73
CA VAL A 64 -2.25 19.31 -9.70
C VAL A 64 -1.24 18.27 -9.25
N ASN A 65 0.02 18.68 -9.05
CA ASN A 65 0.99 17.76 -8.49
C ASN A 65 0.64 17.47 -7.02
N TYR A 66 0.69 16.20 -6.60
CA TYR A 66 0.33 15.81 -5.24
C TYR A 66 1.41 14.94 -4.60
N PHE A 67 1.85 15.29 -3.40
CA PHE A 67 2.76 14.45 -2.62
C PHE A 67 2.22 14.21 -1.23
N THR A 68 2.18 12.95 -0.81
CA THR A 68 1.85 12.57 0.56
C THR A 68 2.96 11.75 1.21
N ILE A 69 3.21 11.99 2.50
CA ILE A 69 4.22 11.26 3.27
C ILE A 69 3.62 10.85 4.61
N GLN A 70 3.81 9.61 5.03
CA GLN A 70 3.35 9.16 6.34
C GLN A 70 4.33 8.19 7.00
N GLY A 71 4.35 8.22 8.33
CA GLY A 71 5.10 7.29 9.14
C GLY A 71 4.33 6.00 9.43
N ALA A 72 5.01 4.86 9.39
CA ALA A 72 4.38 3.58 9.70
C ALA A 72 3.98 3.45 11.18
N ASN A 73 4.68 4.16 12.08
CA ASN A 73 4.44 4.18 13.51
C ASN A 73 3.66 5.43 13.95
N ASP A 74 2.91 6.03 13.04
CA ASP A 74 1.95 7.08 13.33
C ASP A 74 0.83 6.54 14.21
N ALA A 75 0.79 6.91 15.48
CA ALA A 75 -0.19 6.39 16.44
C ALA A 75 -1.45 7.28 16.55
N ASP A 76 -1.48 8.43 15.88
CA ASP A 76 -2.62 9.37 15.83
C ASP A 76 -3.48 9.08 14.60
N VAL A 77 -2.88 9.13 13.41
CA VAL A 77 -3.48 8.72 12.13
C VAL A 77 -2.88 7.38 11.72
N SER A 78 -3.37 6.30 12.33
CA SER A 78 -2.73 4.98 12.25
C SER A 78 -2.77 4.26 10.91
N SER A 79 -3.63 4.71 10.00
CA SER A 79 -3.74 4.20 8.63
C SER A 79 -3.18 5.23 7.66
N PHE A 80 -2.61 4.82 6.53
CA PHE A 80 -2.09 5.74 5.51
C PHE A 80 -3.20 6.48 4.75
N ALA A 81 -3.96 7.34 5.45
CA ALA A 81 -5.16 8.00 4.94
C ALA A 81 -4.89 8.88 3.71
N GLY A 82 -3.68 9.44 3.61
CA GLY A 82 -3.23 10.18 2.43
C GLY A 82 -3.25 9.40 1.12
N SER A 83 -3.21 8.06 1.15
CA SER A 83 -3.30 7.21 -0.04
C SER A 83 -4.69 7.28 -0.69
N ARG A 84 -5.76 7.52 0.10
CA ARG A 84 -7.10 7.73 -0.45
C ARG A 84 -7.18 9.02 -1.26
N GLN A 85 -6.71 10.13 -0.69
CA GLN A 85 -6.66 11.40 -1.43
C GLN A 85 -5.73 11.32 -2.64
N TRP A 86 -4.63 10.56 -2.57
CA TRP A 86 -3.76 10.27 -3.71
C TRP A 86 -4.54 9.62 -4.86
N GLU A 87 -5.41 8.65 -4.55
CA GLU A 87 -6.25 8.01 -5.57
C GLU A 87 -7.21 9.01 -6.21
N HIS A 88 -7.80 9.90 -5.41
CA HIS A 88 -8.70 10.97 -5.88
C HIS A 88 -8.02 12.17 -6.55
N VAL A 89 -6.73 12.07 -6.88
CA VAL A 89 -6.04 13.03 -7.76
C VAL A 89 -6.01 12.49 -9.18
N ASN A 90 -6.73 13.13 -10.09
CA ASN A 90 -6.86 12.71 -11.48
C ASN A 90 -6.13 13.66 -12.43
N PHE A 91 -5.49 13.11 -13.46
CA PHE A 91 -4.86 13.91 -14.51
C PHE A 91 -5.69 13.84 -15.78
N SER A 92 -5.91 15.00 -16.40
CA SER A 92 -6.30 15.06 -17.79
C SER A 92 -5.10 14.72 -18.67
N ALA A 93 -5.37 14.31 -19.92
CA ALA A 93 -4.32 13.90 -20.86
C ALA A 93 -3.27 15.01 -21.17
N ASN A 94 -3.51 16.24 -20.73
CA ASN A 94 -2.68 17.40 -21.02
C ASN A 94 -1.98 17.90 -19.75
N GLY A 95 -0.64 17.84 -19.74
CA GLY A 95 0.17 18.44 -18.68
C GLY A 95 1.32 17.55 -18.25
N ASP A 96 2.18 18.11 -17.41
CA ASP A 96 3.37 17.44 -16.87
C ASP A 96 3.22 17.29 -15.35
N PHE A 97 2.15 16.61 -14.94
CA PHE A 97 1.77 16.42 -13.55
C PHE A 97 2.20 15.05 -13.05
N PHE A 98 2.55 14.97 -11.77
CA PHE A 98 2.74 13.69 -11.09
C PHE A 98 2.22 13.71 -9.66
N LYS A 99 1.85 12.52 -9.19
CA LYS A 99 1.46 12.25 -7.82
C LYS A 99 2.34 11.16 -7.23
N ALA A 100 2.69 11.30 -5.96
CA ALA A 100 3.53 10.35 -5.26
C ALA A 100 3.13 10.19 -3.79
N GLU A 101 3.36 9.01 -3.25
CA GLU A 101 3.24 8.72 -1.82
C GLU A 101 4.54 8.09 -1.28
N LEU A 102 4.88 8.40 -0.04
CA LEU A 102 6.00 7.81 0.68
C LEU A 102 5.56 7.30 2.06
N TYR A 103 5.72 6.01 2.28
CA TYR A 103 5.52 5.36 3.56
C TYR A 103 6.87 5.09 4.22
N VAL A 104 7.06 5.62 5.43
CA VAL A 104 8.36 5.61 6.12
C VAL A 104 8.28 4.73 7.36
N TYR A 105 8.95 3.59 7.34
CA TYR A 105 9.02 2.73 8.52
C TYR A 105 9.70 3.46 9.69
N ARG A 106 9.20 3.25 10.92
CA ARG A 106 9.70 3.86 12.17
C ARG A 106 9.47 5.36 12.31
N ALA A 107 8.89 6.05 11.34
CA ALA A 107 8.42 7.42 11.53
C ALA A 107 7.07 7.43 12.25
N ASN A 108 6.86 8.41 13.14
CA ASN A 108 5.59 8.64 13.85
C ASN A 108 4.83 9.85 13.28
N HIS A 109 3.70 10.24 13.89
CA HIS A 109 2.97 11.44 13.50
C HIS A 109 3.76 12.72 13.82
N GLY A 110 4.24 12.84 15.06
CA GLY A 110 4.69 14.13 15.61
C GLY A 110 6.02 14.65 15.08
N GLN A 111 6.99 13.79 14.75
CA GLN A 111 8.36 14.25 14.51
C GLN A 111 8.58 14.90 13.13
N PHE A 112 7.56 15.04 12.28
CA PHE A 112 7.66 15.85 11.05
C PHE A 112 7.85 17.35 11.35
N ASN A 113 7.58 17.80 12.58
CA ASN A 113 7.86 19.15 13.06
C ASN A 113 8.69 19.15 14.36
N THR A 114 8.96 20.33 14.91
CA THR A 114 9.79 20.51 16.12
C THR A 114 8.99 20.62 17.42
N VAL A 115 7.66 20.67 17.35
CA VAL A 115 6.78 20.97 18.48
C VAL A 115 6.14 19.71 19.07
N TRP A 116 5.59 18.81 18.24
CA TRP A 116 4.80 17.66 18.71
C TRP A 116 5.66 16.52 19.29
N GLY A 117 6.89 16.38 18.79
CA GLY A 117 7.86 15.43 19.33
C GLY A 117 7.49 13.96 19.09
N ARG A 118 7.85 13.10 20.05
CA ARG A 118 7.81 11.63 19.92
C ARG A 118 6.48 11.00 20.31
N THR A 119 5.65 11.72 21.04
CA THR A 119 4.41 11.19 21.60
C THR A 119 3.24 11.73 20.82
N ASP A 120 2.64 10.87 19.99
CA ASP A 120 1.52 11.23 19.12
C ASP A 120 0.21 11.44 19.92
N THR A 121 0.19 11.09 21.20
CA THR A 121 -0.93 11.33 22.11
C THR A 121 -0.52 12.17 23.32
N GLY A 122 -1.50 12.79 23.98
CA GLY A 122 -1.31 13.51 25.23
C GLY A 122 -1.15 12.58 26.44
N ALA A 123 -0.68 13.14 27.56
CA ALA A 123 -0.67 12.42 28.84
C ALA A 123 -2.12 12.21 29.34
N PRO A 124 -2.43 11.07 29.99
CA PRO A 124 -1.52 9.97 30.36
C PRO A 124 -1.38 8.88 29.28
N ALA A 125 -2.12 8.94 28.19
CA ALA A 125 -2.14 7.91 27.15
C ALA A 125 -0.74 7.68 26.52
N ASN A 126 0.07 8.74 26.43
CA ASN A 126 1.42 8.67 25.89
C ASN A 126 2.37 7.72 26.65
N TRP A 127 2.13 7.46 27.94
CA TRP A 127 2.95 6.54 28.73
C TRP A 127 2.86 5.09 28.24
N LEU A 128 1.79 4.77 27.51
CA LEU A 128 1.55 3.45 26.95
C LEU A 128 2.10 3.30 25.53
N LEU A 129 2.55 4.38 24.88
CA LEU A 129 3.11 4.32 23.53
C LEU A 129 4.44 3.56 23.48
N ASN A 130 4.62 2.79 22.42
CA ASN A 130 5.86 2.09 22.13
C ASN A 130 6.81 3.00 21.32
N LEU A 131 7.62 3.78 22.03
CA LEU A 131 8.52 4.76 21.41
C LEU A 131 9.89 4.19 20.99
N ARG A 132 10.17 2.92 21.35
CA ARG A 132 11.47 2.26 21.12
C ARG A 132 11.82 2.11 19.63
N PRO A 133 10.88 1.76 18.73
CA PRO A 133 11.20 1.59 17.32
C PRO A 133 11.43 2.93 16.61
N LEU A 134 10.95 4.05 17.14
CA LEU A 134 10.88 5.30 16.37
C LEU A 134 12.26 5.81 15.93
N LEU A 135 12.32 6.36 14.71
CA LEU A 135 13.48 7.09 14.22
C LEU A 135 13.84 8.25 15.15
N PRO A 136 15.12 8.65 15.21
CA PRO A 136 15.49 9.95 15.74
C PRO A 136 14.72 11.06 15.02
N ALA A 137 14.26 12.07 15.76
CA ALA A 137 13.45 13.15 15.19
C ALA A 137 14.16 13.90 14.06
N ALA A 138 15.49 14.06 14.17
CA ALA A 138 16.30 14.68 13.12
C ALA A 138 16.29 13.88 11.82
N GLU A 139 16.34 12.54 11.88
CA GLU A 139 16.27 11.68 10.71
C GLU A 139 14.89 11.74 10.04
N GLN A 140 13.80 11.69 10.82
CA GLN A 140 12.46 11.82 10.28
C GLN A 140 12.24 13.18 9.59
N ARG A 141 12.68 14.28 10.20
CA ARG A 141 12.63 15.60 9.57
C ARG A 141 13.52 15.68 8.33
N ARG A 142 14.68 15.03 8.32
CA ARG A 142 15.56 14.98 7.15
C ARG A 142 14.89 14.30 5.95
N ILE A 143 14.15 13.22 6.19
CA ILE A 143 13.36 12.56 5.13
C ILE A 143 12.34 13.53 4.54
N ALA A 144 11.57 14.21 5.40
CA ALA A 144 10.59 15.19 4.95
C ALA A 144 11.24 16.35 4.20
N GLU A 145 12.34 16.90 4.71
CA GLU A 145 13.11 17.97 4.06
C GLU A 145 13.54 17.57 2.64
N ILE A 146 14.12 16.38 2.46
CA ILE A 146 14.58 15.88 1.16
C ILE A 146 13.42 15.75 0.19
N TYR A 147 12.38 15.01 0.57
CA TYR A 147 11.26 14.73 -0.33
C TYR A 147 10.43 15.97 -0.65
N ILE A 148 10.12 16.79 0.35
CA ILE A 148 9.33 17.99 0.15
C ILE A 148 10.10 19.00 -0.71
N THR A 149 11.40 19.20 -0.44
CA THR A 149 12.22 20.11 -1.25
C THR A 149 12.33 19.62 -2.69
N ALA A 150 12.66 18.34 -2.89
CA ALA A 150 12.74 17.74 -4.22
C ALA A 150 11.42 17.87 -4.99
N PHE A 151 10.28 17.69 -4.30
CA PHE A 151 8.95 17.82 -4.90
C PHE A 151 8.70 19.26 -5.36
N LEU A 152 8.90 20.24 -4.48
CA LEU A 152 8.69 21.64 -4.79
C LEU A 152 9.66 22.15 -5.88
N GLU A 153 10.91 21.71 -5.88
CA GLU A 153 11.86 22.02 -6.95
C GLU A 153 11.42 21.42 -8.29
N ALA A 154 10.95 20.16 -8.30
CA ALA A 154 10.46 19.50 -9.51
C ALA A 154 9.19 20.16 -10.07
N THR A 155 8.25 20.55 -9.22
CA THR A 155 6.91 20.98 -9.65
C THR A 155 6.75 22.49 -9.79
N LEU A 156 7.50 23.29 -9.02
CA LEU A 156 7.44 24.75 -9.09
C LEU A 156 8.55 25.33 -9.96
N LYS A 157 9.72 24.70 -9.99
CA LYS A 157 10.91 25.18 -10.72
C LYS A 157 11.29 24.29 -11.91
N ASN A 158 10.49 23.28 -12.22
CA ASN A 158 10.71 22.37 -13.35
C ASN A 158 12.06 21.63 -13.31
N ARG A 159 12.57 21.36 -12.11
CA ARG A 159 13.82 20.61 -11.91
C ARG A 159 13.57 19.11 -11.96
N ARG A 160 13.37 18.60 -13.18
CA ARG A 160 12.94 17.22 -13.45
C ARG A 160 14.00 16.18 -13.06
N GLU A 161 15.25 16.59 -12.82
CA GLU A 161 16.30 15.71 -12.28
C GLU A 161 15.97 15.12 -10.90
N TYR A 162 14.99 15.69 -10.18
CA TYR A 162 14.51 15.15 -8.91
C TYR A 162 13.34 14.18 -9.03
N VAL A 163 12.65 14.10 -10.16
CA VAL A 163 11.52 13.16 -10.37
C VAL A 163 11.91 11.71 -10.11
N PRO A 164 13.11 11.23 -10.48
CA PRO A 164 13.52 9.86 -10.21
C PRO A 164 13.47 9.44 -8.74
N LEU A 165 13.61 10.37 -7.77
CA LEU A 165 13.44 10.11 -6.33
C LEU A 165 12.04 9.58 -5.98
N PHE A 166 11.02 10.07 -6.67
CA PHE A 166 9.62 9.72 -6.40
C PHE A 166 9.21 8.43 -7.10
N GLN A 167 9.82 8.14 -8.26
CA GLN A 167 9.65 6.88 -8.97
C GLN A 167 10.27 5.71 -8.21
N ASP A 168 11.44 5.93 -7.60
CA ASP A 168 12.13 4.91 -6.80
C ASP A 168 13.03 5.54 -5.74
N TYR A 169 12.68 5.34 -4.46
CA TYR A 169 13.45 5.88 -3.33
C TYR A 169 14.92 5.42 -3.33
N ARG A 170 15.22 4.26 -3.94
CA ARG A 170 16.57 3.69 -3.97
C ARG A 170 17.54 4.57 -4.75
N ARG A 171 17.05 5.43 -5.65
CA ARG A 171 17.87 6.40 -6.39
C ARG A 171 18.46 7.51 -5.52
N ALA A 172 17.90 7.73 -4.32
CA ALA A 172 18.43 8.66 -3.33
C ALA A 172 18.90 7.95 -2.06
N HIS A 173 19.31 6.69 -2.16
CA HIS A 173 19.68 5.87 -1.01
C HIS A 173 20.74 6.56 -0.12
N ASP A 174 21.70 7.26 -0.72
CA ASP A 174 22.77 7.97 0.01
C ASP A 174 22.30 9.21 0.78
N TRP A 175 21.14 9.78 0.42
CA TRP A 175 20.58 10.95 1.09
C TRP A 175 19.61 10.56 2.22
N LEU A 176 19.07 9.34 2.16
CA LEU A 176 18.01 8.90 3.06
C LEU A 176 18.56 8.19 4.30
N PRO A 177 18.04 8.50 5.51
CA PRO A 177 18.31 7.73 6.71
C PRO A 177 18.05 6.23 6.53
N ARG A 178 18.71 5.41 7.36
CA ARG A 178 18.58 3.94 7.27
C ARG A 178 17.26 3.48 7.89
N THR A 179 16.26 3.29 7.05
CA THR A 179 15.00 2.60 7.37
C THR A 179 14.42 1.92 6.13
N LEU A 180 13.21 1.35 6.24
CA LEU A 180 12.45 0.85 5.11
C LEU A 180 11.53 1.94 4.55
N TYR A 181 11.44 1.99 3.23
CA TYR A 181 10.59 2.92 2.50
C TYR A 181 9.75 2.13 1.50
N ILE A 182 8.50 2.55 1.34
CA ILE A 182 7.66 2.15 0.22
C ILE A 182 7.17 3.42 -0.46
N ASN A 183 7.29 3.49 -1.78
CA ASN A 183 6.79 4.62 -2.57
C ASN A 183 5.90 4.12 -3.71
N ARG A 184 4.84 4.87 -3.99
CA ARG A 184 4.01 4.73 -5.19
C ARG A 184 4.01 6.06 -5.93
N TYR A 185 4.02 5.99 -7.24
CA TYR A 185 4.19 7.10 -8.17
C TYR A 185 3.32 6.88 -9.40
N LEU A 186 2.75 7.98 -9.89
CA LEU A 186 2.03 8.05 -11.16
C LEU A 186 2.24 9.44 -11.77
N ASP A 187 2.42 9.51 -13.08
CA ASP A 187 2.38 10.78 -13.82
C ASP A 187 1.34 10.78 -14.93
N SER A 188 1.04 11.96 -15.46
CA SER A 188 0.05 12.19 -16.51
C SER A 188 0.33 11.44 -17.82
N SER A 189 1.48 10.79 -17.98
CA SER A 189 1.78 9.96 -19.16
C SER A 189 1.33 8.51 -19.02
N HIS A 190 0.85 8.10 -17.84
CA HIS A 190 0.39 6.74 -17.62
C HIS A 190 -0.91 6.46 -18.38
N ILE A 191 -0.94 5.31 -19.04
CA ILE A 191 -2.11 4.76 -19.73
C ILE A 191 -2.55 3.53 -18.94
N THR A 192 -3.65 3.66 -18.20
CA THR A 192 -4.21 2.59 -17.37
C THR A 192 -4.72 1.44 -18.26
N VAL A 193 -4.33 0.23 -17.91
CA VAL A 193 -4.86 -1.03 -18.47
C VAL A 193 -6.03 -1.49 -17.61
N ALA A 194 -5.81 -1.64 -16.30
CA ALA A 194 -6.81 -2.03 -15.32
C ALA A 194 -6.58 -1.30 -14.00
N ASN A 195 -7.62 -0.68 -13.44
CA ASN A 195 -7.63 -0.06 -12.11
C ASN A 195 -8.64 -0.71 -11.15
N PHE A 196 -9.48 -1.64 -11.62
CA PHE A 196 -10.42 -2.45 -10.82
C PHE A 196 -11.54 -1.64 -10.14
N ASN A 197 -11.74 -0.38 -10.55
CA ASN A 197 -12.79 0.51 -10.03
C ASN A 197 -13.93 0.75 -11.04
N GLU A 198 -13.76 0.28 -12.28
CA GLU A 198 -14.63 0.52 -13.43
C GLU A 198 -15.95 -0.25 -13.35
N ASP A 199 -15.92 -1.49 -12.85
CA ASP A 199 -17.06 -2.39 -12.79
C ASP A 199 -16.83 -3.50 -11.72
N SER A 200 -17.56 -4.61 -11.82
CA SER A 200 -17.44 -5.77 -10.93
C SER A 200 -17.16 -7.07 -11.69
N ASP A 201 -16.85 -6.99 -12.98
CA ASP A 201 -16.55 -8.13 -13.84
C ASP A 201 -15.04 -8.41 -13.79
N LEU A 202 -14.67 -9.51 -13.12
CA LEU A 202 -13.27 -9.91 -12.93
C LEU A 202 -12.51 -10.19 -14.23
N THR A 203 -13.21 -10.22 -15.36
CA THR A 203 -12.68 -10.59 -16.67
C THR A 203 -12.47 -9.41 -17.61
N THR A 204 -12.89 -8.20 -17.24
CA THR A 204 -12.75 -6.99 -18.05
C THR A 204 -11.57 -6.15 -17.59
N THR A 205 -11.05 -5.33 -18.49
CA THR A 205 -10.06 -4.30 -18.16
C THR A 205 -10.69 -2.92 -18.25
N THR A 206 -10.16 -1.95 -17.50
CA THR A 206 -10.59 -0.54 -17.57
C THR A 206 -10.48 0.01 -18.98
N MET A 207 -9.40 -0.36 -19.68
CA MET A 207 -9.30 -0.11 -21.11
C MET A 207 -10.26 -1.05 -21.86
N PRO A 208 -11.21 -0.55 -22.66
CA PRO A 208 -12.14 -1.43 -23.37
C PRO A 208 -11.45 -2.44 -24.30
N GLY A 209 -11.94 -3.69 -24.29
CA GLY A 209 -11.53 -4.75 -25.20
C GLY A 209 -10.34 -5.60 -24.74
N GLY A 210 -9.79 -5.37 -23.55
CA GLY A 210 -8.88 -6.30 -22.90
C GLY A 210 -9.61 -7.38 -22.09
N HIS A 211 -8.86 -8.38 -21.65
CA HIS A 211 -9.39 -9.50 -20.89
C HIS A 211 -8.46 -9.91 -19.75
N LEU A 212 -9.03 -10.25 -18.60
CA LEU A 212 -8.32 -10.71 -17.40
C LEU A 212 -8.71 -12.16 -17.08
N GLU A 213 -7.70 -12.99 -16.81
CA GLU A 213 -7.94 -14.41 -16.49
C GLU A 213 -6.97 -14.90 -15.40
N GLY A 214 -7.53 -15.44 -14.32
CA GLY A 214 -6.79 -16.13 -13.27
C GLY A 214 -6.86 -17.65 -13.44
N HIS A 215 -5.70 -18.32 -13.40
CA HIS A 215 -5.61 -19.77 -13.46
C HIS A 215 -4.89 -20.32 -12.22
N GLY A 216 -5.48 -21.33 -11.56
CA GLY A 216 -4.86 -22.02 -10.41
C GLY A 216 -4.68 -21.15 -9.15
N LEU A 217 -5.37 -20.02 -9.06
CA LEU A 217 -5.32 -19.12 -7.90
C LEU A 217 -6.22 -19.65 -6.77
N SER A 218 -5.73 -19.54 -5.54
CA SER A 218 -6.50 -19.87 -4.33
C SER A 218 -7.29 -18.69 -3.78
N VAL A 219 -6.98 -17.46 -4.22
CA VAL A 219 -7.78 -16.25 -4.01
C VAL A 219 -7.79 -15.48 -5.32
N TRP A 220 -8.98 -15.15 -5.83
CA TRP A 220 -9.15 -14.23 -6.95
C TRP A 220 -10.49 -13.51 -6.79
N HIS A 221 -10.43 -12.23 -6.41
CA HIS A 221 -11.58 -11.36 -6.41
C HIS A 221 -11.13 -9.90 -6.46
N GLU A 222 -12.03 -9.01 -6.86
CA GLU A 222 -11.88 -7.58 -6.68
C GLU A 222 -12.55 -7.14 -5.38
N GLY A 223 -12.07 -6.07 -4.77
CA GLY A 223 -12.70 -5.56 -3.56
C GLY A 223 -12.04 -4.32 -2.99
N ARG A 224 -12.72 -3.73 -2.00
CA ARG A 224 -12.26 -2.54 -1.27
C ARG A 224 -10.92 -2.83 -0.59
N ILE A 225 -9.92 -1.99 -0.86
CA ILE A 225 -8.59 -2.16 -0.30
C ILE A 225 -8.60 -1.75 1.19
N PRO A 226 -8.28 -2.66 2.12
CA PRO A 226 -8.45 -2.41 3.55
C PRO A 226 -7.34 -1.53 4.11
N PHE A 227 -7.70 -0.55 4.93
CA PHE A 227 -6.77 0.03 5.91
C PHE A 227 -6.62 -0.91 7.11
N ARG A 228 -5.80 -0.52 8.10
CA ARG A 228 -5.86 -1.16 9.44
C ARG A 228 -7.28 -1.14 10.01
N ARG A 229 -8.00 -0.05 9.74
CA ARG A 229 -9.40 0.15 10.12
C ARG A 229 -10.16 0.78 8.95
N GLY A 230 -11.21 0.08 8.50
CA GLY A 230 -12.00 0.51 7.34
C GLY A 230 -11.25 0.23 6.03
N ASP A 231 -11.58 0.97 4.99
CA ASP A 231 -11.02 0.80 3.66
C ASP A 231 -10.64 2.14 2.99
N ARG A 232 -9.96 2.02 1.86
CA ARG A 232 -9.42 3.13 1.08
C ARG A 232 -10.42 3.77 0.12
N ASP A 233 -11.66 3.30 0.04
CA ASP A 233 -12.70 3.78 -0.89
C ASP A 233 -12.42 3.53 -2.39
N TYR A 234 -11.34 2.84 -2.71
CA TYR A 234 -11.08 2.30 -4.04
C TYR A 234 -10.73 0.81 -3.96
N ASN A 235 -10.90 0.15 -5.09
CA ASN A 235 -10.76 -1.29 -5.24
C ASN A 235 -9.37 -1.68 -5.75
N GLY A 236 -9.08 -2.96 -5.62
CA GLY A 236 -7.99 -3.65 -6.30
C GLY A 236 -8.34 -5.12 -6.45
N VAL A 237 -7.58 -5.84 -7.29
CA VAL A 237 -7.70 -7.29 -7.42
C VAL A 237 -6.76 -7.98 -6.42
N PHE A 238 -7.31 -8.94 -5.69
CA PHE A 238 -6.62 -9.78 -4.72
C PHE A 238 -6.27 -11.10 -5.40
N LEU A 239 -4.97 -11.40 -5.46
CA LEU A 239 -4.44 -12.60 -6.12
C LEU A 239 -3.67 -13.40 -5.10
N GLY A 240 -4.18 -14.58 -4.77
CA GLY A 240 -3.60 -15.50 -3.80
C GLY A 240 -3.21 -16.83 -4.43
N TRP A 241 -2.06 -17.35 -4.03
CA TRP A 241 -1.60 -18.67 -4.41
C TRP A 241 -0.93 -19.38 -3.24
N ASN A 242 -1.04 -20.72 -3.20
CA ASN A 242 -0.33 -21.54 -2.23
C ASN A 242 0.08 -22.87 -2.86
N ARG A 243 1.39 -23.05 -3.05
CA ARG A 243 2.00 -24.22 -3.69
C ARG A 243 2.51 -25.27 -2.71
N HIS A 244 2.20 -25.15 -1.41
CA HIS A 244 2.59 -26.13 -0.39
C HIS A 244 1.69 -27.38 -0.33
N GLY A 245 0.63 -27.46 -1.14
CA GLY A 245 -0.28 -28.61 -1.18
C GLY A 245 0.40 -29.91 -1.58
N LYS A 246 -0.23 -31.05 -1.26
CA LYS A 246 0.26 -32.36 -1.71
C LYS A 246 0.27 -32.34 -3.24
N GLN A 247 1.42 -32.62 -3.85
CA GLN A 247 1.52 -32.77 -5.29
C GLN A 247 0.53 -33.85 -5.74
N SER A 248 -0.56 -33.42 -6.38
CA SER A 248 -1.41 -34.32 -7.15
C SER A 248 -0.55 -35.03 -8.20
N LYS A 249 -0.94 -36.25 -8.60
CA LYS A 249 -0.29 -37.01 -9.68
C LYS A 249 -0.39 -36.33 -11.05
N THR A 250 -1.09 -35.21 -11.15
CA THR A 250 -1.15 -34.32 -12.32
C THR A 250 -0.10 -33.22 -12.21
N PRO A 251 0.49 -32.74 -13.33
CA PRO A 251 1.44 -31.63 -13.30
C PRO A 251 0.82 -30.45 -12.55
N THR A 252 1.49 -29.96 -11.50
CA THR A 252 1.04 -28.80 -10.74
C THR A 252 1.00 -27.61 -11.67
N VAL A 253 -0.20 -27.17 -12.07
CA VAL A 253 -0.30 -25.96 -12.88
C VAL A 253 0.17 -24.79 -12.04
N VAL A 254 1.16 -24.05 -12.55
CA VAL A 254 1.69 -22.86 -11.89
C VAL A 254 0.56 -21.82 -11.86
N PRO A 255 0.19 -21.30 -10.68
CA PRO A 255 -0.83 -20.26 -10.61
C PRO A 255 -0.40 -19.03 -11.40
N SER A 256 -1.34 -18.43 -12.13
CA SER A 256 -1.04 -17.29 -12.99
C SER A 256 -2.21 -16.33 -13.13
N TYR A 257 -1.89 -15.10 -13.50
CA TYR A 257 -2.86 -14.08 -13.86
C TYR A 257 -2.48 -13.46 -15.20
N SER A 258 -3.33 -13.65 -16.20
CA SER A 258 -3.15 -13.22 -17.59
C SER A 258 -3.92 -11.94 -17.84
N ILE A 259 -3.29 -11.02 -18.56
CA ILE A 259 -3.85 -9.78 -19.05
C ILE A 259 -3.66 -9.75 -20.55
N GLU A 260 -4.75 -9.96 -21.30
CA GLU A 260 -4.76 -9.77 -22.74
C GLU A 260 -5.05 -8.30 -23.05
N LEU A 261 -4.16 -7.68 -23.83
CA LEU A 261 -4.33 -6.31 -24.25
C LEU A 261 -5.31 -6.26 -25.43
N PRO A 262 -6.19 -5.24 -25.50
CA PRO A 262 -7.00 -4.98 -26.69
C PRO A 262 -6.11 -4.81 -27.93
N PRO A 263 -6.57 -5.32 -29.09
CA PRO A 263 -5.83 -5.19 -30.33
C PRO A 263 -5.69 -3.72 -30.75
N GLY A 264 -4.54 -3.38 -31.32
CA GLY A 264 -4.27 -2.06 -31.90
C GLY A 264 -3.18 -1.26 -31.18
N ASN A 265 -2.76 -0.16 -31.80
CA ASN A 265 -1.62 0.64 -31.34
C ASN A 265 -2.03 1.85 -30.46
N GLN A 266 -3.11 1.70 -29.69
CA GLN A 266 -3.59 2.76 -28.79
C GLN A 266 -2.61 3.08 -27.66
N TRP A 267 -1.77 2.10 -27.32
CA TRP A 267 -0.74 2.18 -26.29
C TRP A 267 0.51 2.96 -26.73
N ARG A 268 0.76 3.06 -28.04
CA ARG A 268 1.97 3.68 -28.65
C ARG A 268 3.26 3.21 -27.95
N LEU A 269 3.33 1.92 -27.63
CA LEU A 269 4.45 1.35 -26.89
C LEU A 269 5.74 1.41 -27.71
N SER A 270 6.85 1.60 -26.99
CA SER A 270 8.18 1.59 -27.58
C SER A 270 9.18 1.05 -26.56
N SER A 271 10.45 0.98 -26.94
CA SER A 271 11.55 0.69 -26.00
C SER A 271 11.68 1.73 -24.88
N ARG A 272 11.04 2.90 -25.00
CA ARG A 272 10.98 3.93 -23.95
C ARG A 272 9.75 3.82 -23.06
N SER A 273 8.94 2.78 -23.23
CA SER A 273 7.78 2.50 -22.38
C SER A 273 8.15 1.50 -21.28
N SER A 274 7.40 1.53 -20.19
CA SER A 274 7.50 0.57 -19.09
C SER A 274 6.12 0.03 -18.75
N LEU A 275 6.04 -1.25 -18.43
CA LEU A 275 4.90 -1.80 -17.69
C LEU A 275 5.01 -1.32 -16.23
N VAL A 276 3.91 -0.85 -15.68
CA VAL A 276 3.83 -0.29 -14.33
C VAL A 276 2.81 -1.08 -13.54
N LEU A 277 3.24 -1.65 -12.41
CA LEU A 277 2.39 -2.36 -11.47
C LEU A 277 2.33 -1.57 -10.17
N SER A 278 1.13 -1.18 -9.74
CA SER A 278 0.87 -0.68 -8.39
C SER A 278 0.45 -1.86 -7.52
N THR A 279 1.36 -2.36 -6.69
CA THR A 279 1.17 -3.62 -5.96
C THR A 279 1.49 -3.51 -4.48
N ALA A 280 0.74 -4.24 -3.65
CA ALA A 280 0.99 -4.39 -2.22
C ALA A 280 0.92 -5.87 -1.83
N VAL A 281 1.61 -6.25 -0.77
CA VAL A 281 1.46 -7.56 -0.15
C VAL A 281 0.41 -7.47 0.97
N SER A 282 -0.54 -8.42 0.97
CA SER A 282 -1.53 -8.53 2.05
C SER A 282 -0.96 -9.30 3.25
N ASP A 283 -1.52 -9.04 4.44
CA ASP A 283 -1.24 -9.82 5.65
C ASP A 283 -2.07 -11.12 5.74
N GLU A 284 -2.90 -11.37 4.74
CA GLU A 284 -3.67 -12.58 4.55
C GLU A 284 -2.80 -13.74 4.08
N GLU A 285 -3.13 -14.94 4.57
CA GLU A 285 -2.48 -16.17 4.14
C GLU A 285 -3.31 -16.80 3.03
N ALA A 286 -2.66 -17.10 1.91
CA ALA A 286 -3.33 -17.79 0.81
C ALA A 286 -3.69 -19.22 1.25
N PRO A 287 -4.97 -19.62 1.18
CA PRO A 287 -5.37 -20.98 1.50
C PRO A 287 -4.78 -21.96 0.48
N LEU A 288 -4.69 -23.24 0.85
CA LEU A 288 -4.43 -24.28 -0.15
C LEU A 288 -5.56 -24.27 -1.18
N LEU A 289 -5.24 -24.49 -2.46
CA LEU A 289 -6.22 -24.47 -3.55
C LEU A 289 -7.39 -25.45 -3.29
N GLU A 290 -7.11 -26.62 -2.72
CA GLU A 290 -8.12 -27.62 -2.32
C GLU A 290 -9.11 -27.11 -1.26
N ASN A 291 -8.65 -26.21 -0.39
CA ASN A 291 -9.46 -25.64 0.70
C ASN A 291 -10.18 -24.35 0.29
N ALA A 292 -9.79 -23.74 -0.84
CA ALA A 292 -10.40 -22.49 -1.31
C ALA A 292 -11.87 -22.66 -1.74
N ALA A 293 -12.30 -23.88 -2.07
CA ALA A 293 -13.67 -24.19 -2.52
C ALA A 293 -14.69 -24.40 -1.37
N HIS A 294 -14.27 -24.37 -0.11
CA HIS A 294 -15.16 -24.52 1.05
C HIS A 294 -15.13 -23.24 1.89
N GLU A 295 -16.11 -22.36 1.69
CA GLU A 295 -16.21 -21.05 2.36
C GLU A 295 -16.44 -21.11 3.89
N ASP A 296 -16.72 -22.29 4.45
CA ASP A 296 -16.99 -22.43 5.88
C ASP A 296 -15.81 -23.08 6.63
N ASN A 297 -15.07 -22.25 7.37
CA ASN A 297 -14.00 -22.61 8.32
C ASN A 297 -12.69 -23.14 7.70
N ALA A 298 -12.01 -22.32 6.88
CA ALA A 298 -10.57 -22.47 6.72
C ALA A 298 -9.85 -22.01 8.00
N ASP A 299 -9.68 -22.94 8.94
CA ASP A 299 -8.76 -22.84 10.07
C ASP A 299 -7.33 -22.81 9.51
N SER A 300 -6.96 -21.68 8.88
CA SER A 300 -5.62 -21.42 8.37
C SER A 300 -4.71 -21.25 9.58
N LYS A 301 -4.06 -22.34 9.98
CA LYS A 301 -2.95 -22.29 10.93
C LYS A 301 -1.91 -21.33 10.39
N LYS A 302 -1.81 -20.14 11.00
CA LYS A 302 -0.84 -19.11 10.61
C LYS A 302 0.52 -19.74 10.37
N ALA A 303 0.94 -19.86 9.11
CA ALA A 303 2.28 -20.32 8.78
C ALA A 303 3.24 -19.20 9.21
N LYS A 304 3.79 -19.33 10.43
CA LYS A 304 4.79 -18.42 11.00
C LYS A 304 6.10 -18.51 10.21
N GLY A 305 6.12 -17.94 9.02
CA GLY A 305 7.32 -17.67 8.24
C GLY A 305 7.98 -16.38 8.69
N LYS A 306 9.29 -16.24 8.42
CA LYS A 306 9.95 -14.93 8.52
C LYS A 306 9.39 -14.00 7.43
N PRO A 307 9.41 -12.66 7.63
CA PRO A 307 9.11 -11.73 6.56
C PRO A 307 10.06 -11.97 5.39
N GLU A 308 9.51 -12.38 4.24
CA GLU A 308 10.25 -12.66 3.02
C GLU A 308 9.79 -11.71 1.91
N LEU A 309 10.72 -11.33 1.04
CA LEU A 309 10.39 -10.61 -0.18
C LEU A 309 9.50 -11.46 -1.08
N THR A 310 8.48 -10.84 -1.67
CA THR A 310 7.65 -11.51 -2.67
C THR A 310 8.29 -11.36 -4.05
N ASP A 311 8.37 -12.47 -4.76
CA ASP A 311 8.89 -12.58 -6.13
C ASP A 311 8.02 -13.54 -6.94
N PHE A 312 7.88 -13.24 -8.23
CA PHE A 312 7.17 -14.01 -9.24
C PHE A 312 7.71 -13.62 -10.62
N THR A 313 7.46 -14.44 -11.63
CA THR A 313 7.93 -14.15 -13.00
C THR A 313 6.89 -13.33 -13.75
N VAL A 314 7.34 -12.30 -14.47
CA VAL A 314 6.52 -11.56 -15.44
C VAL A 314 6.92 -12.00 -16.83
N GLU A 315 5.96 -12.48 -17.60
CA GLU A 315 6.10 -12.81 -19.01
C GLU A 315 5.39 -11.76 -19.86
N LEU A 316 6.07 -11.30 -20.91
CA LEU A 316 5.49 -10.46 -21.96
C LEU A 316 5.50 -11.23 -23.27
N ALA A 317 4.34 -11.31 -23.92
CA ALA A 317 4.17 -12.02 -25.18
C ALA A 317 3.73 -11.05 -26.30
N THR A 318 4.37 -11.18 -27.47
CA THR A 318 3.99 -10.42 -28.66
C THR A 318 2.97 -11.19 -29.51
N ASP A 319 2.25 -10.50 -30.38
CA ASP A 319 1.37 -11.11 -31.39
C ASP A 319 2.14 -11.99 -32.41
N GLU A 320 3.43 -11.75 -32.59
CA GLU A 320 4.38 -12.55 -33.39
C GLU A 320 4.84 -13.84 -32.66
N GLY A 321 4.37 -14.10 -31.44
CA GLY A 321 4.67 -15.31 -30.66
C GLY A 321 6.02 -15.31 -29.94
N VAL A 322 6.62 -14.12 -29.74
CA VAL A 322 7.85 -13.97 -28.93
C VAL A 322 7.45 -13.76 -27.47
N ASN A 323 7.92 -14.65 -26.59
CA ASN A 323 7.67 -14.59 -25.16
C ASN A 323 8.96 -14.35 -24.38
N VAL A 324 8.98 -13.33 -23.52
CA VAL A 324 10.15 -13.00 -22.70
C VAL A 324 9.77 -13.00 -21.22
N ARG A 325 10.53 -13.72 -20.40
CA ARG A 325 10.30 -13.90 -18.96
C ARG A 325 11.40 -13.24 -18.14
N LEU A 326 11.02 -12.41 -17.19
CA LEU A 326 11.95 -11.81 -16.22
C LEU A 326 11.33 -11.88 -14.81
N PRO A 327 12.12 -12.14 -13.75
CA PRO A 327 11.59 -12.11 -12.39
C PRO A 327 11.32 -10.68 -11.94
N LEU A 328 10.28 -10.47 -11.13
CA LEU A 328 9.96 -9.18 -10.54
C LEU A 328 11.16 -8.59 -9.78
N SER A 329 11.90 -9.44 -9.06
CA SER A 329 13.12 -9.08 -8.33
C SER A 329 14.24 -8.51 -9.20
N ARG A 330 14.19 -8.63 -10.53
CA ARG A 330 15.09 -7.93 -11.45
C ARG A 330 14.90 -6.41 -11.39
N PHE A 331 13.68 -5.95 -11.12
CA PHE A 331 13.29 -4.54 -11.18
C PHE A 331 13.19 -3.92 -9.80
N SER A 332 12.42 -4.55 -8.91
CA SER A 332 12.21 -4.08 -7.55
C SER A 332 11.85 -5.23 -6.61
N PRO A 333 12.37 -5.24 -5.37
CA PRO A 333 11.84 -6.14 -4.36
C PRO A 333 10.45 -5.68 -3.93
N LEU A 334 9.50 -6.61 -3.87
CA LEU A 334 8.19 -6.38 -3.27
C LEU A 334 8.25 -6.71 -1.78
N LEU A 335 8.17 -5.67 -0.95
CA LEU A 335 8.34 -5.78 0.50
C LEU A 335 7.17 -6.54 1.15
N PRO A 336 7.43 -7.37 2.18
CA PRO A 336 6.36 -7.98 2.97
C PRO A 336 5.58 -6.91 3.76
N PRO A 337 4.40 -7.27 4.32
CA PRO A 337 3.63 -6.35 5.14
C PRO A 337 4.46 -5.76 6.28
N ILE A 338 4.45 -4.44 6.42
CA ILE A 338 5.17 -3.75 7.47
C ILE A 338 4.36 -3.81 8.77
N GLU A 339 4.76 -4.73 9.64
CA GLU A 339 4.18 -4.83 10.98
C GLU A 339 4.69 -3.74 11.92
N VAL A 340 3.75 -3.08 12.59
CA VAL A 340 3.99 -2.05 13.61
C VAL A 340 3.21 -2.34 14.87
N ARG A 341 3.76 -1.87 15.98
CA ARG A 341 3.17 -1.98 17.31
C ARG A 341 3.19 -0.61 17.97
N PHE A 342 2.03 -0.01 18.13
CA PHE A 342 1.89 1.38 18.58
C PHE A 342 2.00 1.51 20.10
N THR A 343 1.59 0.49 20.86
CA THR A 343 1.60 0.52 22.32
C THR A 343 2.51 -0.56 22.92
N LYS A 344 2.89 -0.36 24.18
CA LYS A 344 3.68 -1.31 24.98
C LYS A 344 2.91 -2.61 25.27
N LEU A 345 1.58 -2.65 25.06
CA LEU A 345 0.71 -3.78 25.40
C LEU A 345 -0.07 -4.24 24.16
N SER A 346 0.15 -5.48 23.73
CA SER A 346 -0.45 -6.00 22.49
C SER A 346 -1.97 -6.03 22.52
N LEU A 347 -2.56 -6.17 23.72
CA LEU A 347 -4.01 -6.11 23.89
C LEU A 347 -4.57 -4.74 23.50
N LEU A 348 -3.92 -3.65 23.93
CA LEU A 348 -4.32 -2.29 23.55
C LEU A 348 -4.20 -2.09 22.05
N ASP A 349 -3.16 -2.64 21.41
CA ASP A 349 -3.03 -2.55 19.95
C ASP A 349 -4.18 -3.25 19.23
N SER A 350 -4.55 -4.46 19.67
CA SER A 350 -5.66 -5.21 19.06
C SER A 350 -7.00 -4.50 19.21
N MET A 351 -7.22 -3.82 20.35
CA MET A 351 -8.45 -3.06 20.61
C MET A 351 -8.52 -1.76 19.81
N ASN A 352 -7.40 -1.02 19.74
CA ASN A 352 -7.40 0.34 19.20
C ASN A 352 -7.07 0.42 17.71
N TYR A 353 -6.23 -0.49 17.20
CA TYR A 353 -5.69 -0.41 15.84
C TYR A 353 -6.06 -1.60 14.95
N LYS A 354 -6.74 -2.63 15.51
CA LYS A 354 -7.23 -3.86 14.85
C LYS A 354 -6.13 -4.74 14.22
N LYS A 355 -5.43 -4.25 13.20
CA LYS A 355 -4.39 -4.97 12.44
C LYS A 355 -2.99 -4.40 12.70
N ALA A 356 -2.01 -5.30 12.79
CA ALA A 356 -0.59 -4.96 12.97
C ALA A 356 0.10 -4.50 11.67
N SER A 357 -0.52 -4.72 10.51
CA SER A 357 -0.12 -4.19 9.19
C SER A 357 -1.34 -3.70 8.40
N GLU A 358 -1.08 -2.95 7.33
CA GLU A 358 -2.02 -2.71 6.24
C GLU A 358 -1.28 -2.84 4.90
N PRO A 359 -1.97 -3.16 3.80
CA PRO A 359 -1.36 -3.14 2.48
C PRO A 359 -0.87 -1.73 2.16
N ILE A 360 0.40 -1.59 1.79
CA ILE A 360 1.00 -0.33 1.33
C ILE A 360 1.48 -0.57 -0.10
N PHE A 361 1.00 0.26 -1.02
CA PHE A 361 1.25 0.07 -2.45
C PHE A 361 2.61 0.61 -2.84
N GLN A 362 3.27 -0.14 -3.70
CA GLN A 362 4.53 0.20 -4.32
C GLN A 362 4.35 0.24 -5.83
N THR A 363 4.91 1.26 -6.48
CA THR A 363 5.05 1.25 -7.93
C THR A 363 6.26 0.42 -8.32
N ILE A 364 6.05 -0.64 -9.09
CA ILE A 364 7.12 -1.41 -9.73
C ILE A 364 7.07 -1.12 -11.22
N GLU A 365 8.15 -0.52 -11.71
CA GLU A 365 8.33 -0.21 -13.12
C GLU A 365 9.20 -1.29 -13.78
N LEU A 366 8.71 -1.86 -14.87
CA LEU A 366 9.35 -2.89 -15.69
C LEU A 366 9.60 -2.32 -17.09
N PRO A 367 10.78 -1.72 -17.37
CA PRO A 367 11.09 -1.15 -18.68
C PRO A 367 11.06 -2.20 -19.78
N LEU A 368 10.28 -1.93 -20.85
CA LEU A 368 10.12 -2.86 -21.97
C LEU A 368 11.44 -3.08 -22.74
N SER A 369 12.35 -2.11 -22.70
CA SER A 369 13.72 -2.26 -23.20
C SER A 369 14.47 -3.42 -22.54
N THR A 370 14.25 -3.69 -21.24
CA THR A 370 14.90 -4.81 -20.52
C THR A 370 14.47 -6.16 -21.09
N PHE A 371 13.22 -6.29 -21.54
CA PHE A 371 12.75 -7.50 -22.22
C PHE A 371 13.35 -7.62 -23.63
N GLY A 372 13.47 -6.52 -24.35
CA GLY A 372 14.18 -6.47 -25.65
C GLY A 372 15.70 -6.68 -25.56
N GLU A 373 16.30 -6.52 -24.38
CA GLU A 373 17.68 -6.94 -24.11
C GLU A 373 17.82 -8.46 -24.01
N GLN A 374 16.81 -9.11 -23.43
CA GLN A 374 16.77 -10.56 -23.26
C GLN A 374 16.48 -11.31 -24.57
N ASP A 375 15.60 -10.78 -25.43
CA ASP A 375 15.38 -11.28 -26.79
C ASP A 375 15.20 -10.13 -27.78
N LYS A 376 16.10 -10.02 -28.77
CA LYS A 376 16.08 -8.94 -29.77
C LYS A 376 14.89 -9.01 -30.73
N ARG A 377 14.17 -10.14 -30.75
CA ARG A 377 12.92 -10.29 -31.53
C ARG A 377 11.72 -9.67 -30.81
N PHE A 378 11.81 -9.42 -29.51
CA PHE A 378 10.75 -8.77 -28.76
C PHE A 378 10.59 -7.32 -29.22
N ARG A 379 9.40 -6.97 -29.72
CA ARG A 379 9.05 -5.60 -30.07
C ARG A 379 7.89 -5.10 -29.22
N ALA A 380 8.11 -3.99 -28.51
CA ALA A 380 7.16 -3.43 -27.57
C ALA A 380 5.84 -2.97 -28.23
N ASP A 381 5.91 -2.50 -29.48
CA ASP A 381 4.76 -2.10 -30.31
C ASP A 381 3.86 -3.28 -30.72
N HIS A 382 4.33 -4.51 -30.54
CA HIS A 382 3.62 -5.77 -30.81
C HIS A 382 3.19 -6.51 -29.54
N LEU A 383 3.31 -5.88 -28.37
CA LEU A 383 2.92 -6.50 -27.11
C LEU A 383 1.42 -6.84 -27.13
N ARG A 384 1.10 -8.10 -26.84
CA ARG A 384 -0.26 -8.63 -26.89
C ARG A 384 -0.76 -9.03 -25.50
N SER A 385 0.09 -9.63 -24.67
CA SER A 385 -0.33 -10.04 -23.32
C SER A 385 0.78 -9.93 -22.30
N ILE A 386 0.35 -9.78 -21.05
CA ILE A 386 1.16 -9.79 -19.84
C ILE A 386 0.70 -10.98 -19.01
N LEU A 387 1.64 -11.78 -18.52
CA LEU A 387 1.32 -12.91 -17.66
C LEU A 387 2.16 -12.83 -16.38
N LEU A 388 1.47 -12.78 -15.24
CA LEU A 388 2.08 -12.87 -13.91
C LEU A 388 2.08 -14.35 -13.52
N LEU A 389 3.26 -14.98 -13.48
CA LEU A 389 3.45 -16.39 -13.13
C LEU A 389 3.96 -16.51 -11.69
N PHE A 390 3.15 -17.11 -10.81
CA PHE A 390 3.46 -17.24 -9.39
C PHE A 390 4.36 -18.48 -9.10
N ASP A 391 5.52 -18.52 -9.75
CA ASP A 391 6.45 -19.67 -9.82
C ASP A 391 7.63 -19.58 -8.84
N ARG A 392 7.82 -18.45 -8.14
CA ARG A 392 8.98 -18.24 -7.25
C ARG A 392 8.59 -18.31 -5.78
N THR A 393 7.86 -17.33 -5.25
CA THR A 393 7.37 -17.35 -3.86
C THR A 393 6.34 -18.47 -3.71
N PRO A 394 6.44 -19.35 -2.69
CA PRO A 394 5.60 -20.54 -2.64
C PRO A 394 4.15 -20.25 -2.27
N ALA A 395 3.90 -19.24 -1.43
CA ALA A 395 2.55 -18.82 -1.08
C ALA A 395 2.50 -17.33 -0.71
N ARG A 396 1.51 -16.62 -1.25
CA ARG A 396 1.27 -15.20 -0.92
C ARG A 396 -0.12 -14.76 -1.38
N VAL A 397 -0.63 -13.69 -0.76
CA VAL A 397 -1.70 -12.85 -1.32
C VAL A 397 -1.12 -11.49 -1.65
N ILE A 398 -1.21 -11.08 -2.91
CA ILE A 398 -0.88 -9.72 -3.36
C ILE A 398 -2.16 -8.99 -3.75
N ILE A 399 -2.09 -7.67 -3.74
CA ILE A 399 -3.14 -6.79 -4.23
C ILE A 399 -2.54 -5.96 -5.35
N LEU A 400 -3.22 -5.91 -6.50
CA LEU A 400 -2.93 -4.94 -7.56
C LEU A 400 -4.02 -3.87 -7.51
N SER A 401 -3.62 -2.60 -7.41
CA SER A 401 -4.57 -1.49 -7.52
C SER A 401 -4.53 -0.82 -8.90
N GLU A 402 -3.45 -1.05 -9.66
CA GLU A 402 -3.34 -0.55 -11.03
C GLU A 402 -2.32 -1.34 -11.83
N ILE A 403 -2.66 -1.61 -13.09
CA ILE A 403 -1.76 -2.05 -14.16
C ILE A 403 -1.80 -0.95 -15.22
N ALA A 404 -0.65 -0.41 -15.61
CA ALA A 404 -0.57 0.68 -16.58
C ALA A 404 0.70 0.59 -17.44
N PHE A 405 0.74 1.36 -18.51
CA PHE A 405 1.98 1.68 -19.23
C PHE A 405 2.38 3.12 -18.98
N GLY A 406 3.66 3.35 -18.72
CA GLY A 406 4.22 4.69 -18.49
C GLY A 406 5.49 4.93 -19.32
N LYS A 407 6.04 6.14 -19.23
CA LYS A 407 7.37 6.44 -19.76
C LYS A 407 8.45 5.81 -18.89
N SER A 408 9.46 5.23 -19.54
CA SER A 408 10.56 4.61 -18.82
C SER A 408 11.45 5.64 -18.15
N SER A 409 11.78 5.40 -16.88
CA SER A 409 12.70 6.22 -16.09
C SER A 409 14.17 5.78 -16.19
N GLY A 410 14.48 4.78 -17.04
CA GLY A 410 15.82 4.23 -17.23
C GLY A 410 16.22 3.20 -16.16
N ALA A 411 17.41 2.59 -16.32
CA ALA A 411 17.85 1.45 -15.50
C ALA A 411 18.06 1.78 -14.01
N PHE A 412 17.81 0.79 -13.14
CA PHE A 412 17.80 0.94 -11.68
C PHE A 412 19.15 0.56 -11.04
N PRO A 413 19.63 1.33 -10.04
CA PRO A 413 20.98 1.14 -9.50
C PRO A 413 21.13 0.15 -8.32
N VAL A 414 20.07 -0.36 -7.68
CA VAL A 414 20.20 -1.10 -6.39
C VAL A 414 19.75 -2.56 -6.44
N ALA A 415 20.65 -3.46 -6.06
CA ALA A 415 20.44 -4.91 -6.04
C ALA A 415 19.52 -5.39 -4.88
N PRO A 416 18.69 -6.43 -5.08
CA PRO A 416 17.76 -6.96 -4.07
C PRO A 416 18.40 -7.48 -2.77
N SER A 417 19.63 -8.00 -2.83
CA SER A 417 20.30 -8.63 -1.68
C SER A 417 20.53 -7.66 -0.51
N THR A 418 20.79 -6.38 -0.80
CA THR A 418 21.00 -5.35 0.21
C THR A 418 19.72 -5.02 1.00
N LEU A 419 18.54 -5.27 0.41
CA LEU A 419 17.23 -4.98 1.01
C LEU A 419 16.77 -6.07 1.96
N GLN A 420 16.98 -7.35 1.65
CA GLN A 420 16.70 -8.44 2.58
C GLN A 420 17.53 -8.29 3.87
N THR A 421 18.83 -7.98 3.76
CA THR A 421 19.68 -7.70 4.94
C THR A 421 19.13 -6.55 5.78
N ARG A 422 18.55 -5.52 5.15
CA ARG A 422 17.92 -4.42 5.90
C ARG A 422 16.69 -4.88 6.65
N ILE A 423 15.82 -5.68 6.04
CA ILE A 423 14.64 -6.28 6.68
C ILE A 423 15.09 -7.09 7.90
N ASP A 424 16.07 -7.99 7.72
CA ASP A 424 16.58 -8.87 8.77
C ASP A 424 17.25 -8.09 9.94
N SER A 425 17.87 -6.94 9.63
CA SER A 425 18.53 -6.08 10.63
C SER A 425 17.59 -5.14 11.39
N GLN A 426 16.32 -5.01 10.95
CA GLN A 426 15.39 -4.15 11.67
C GLN A 426 15.10 -4.72 13.06
N PRO A 427 14.83 -3.87 14.07
CA PRO A 427 14.47 -4.31 15.41
C PRO A 427 13.04 -4.90 15.47
N GLN A 428 12.73 -5.85 14.59
CA GLN A 428 11.58 -6.75 14.74
C GLN A 428 12.06 -8.01 15.44
N LYS A 429 12.27 -7.94 16.76
CA LYS A 429 12.07 -9.15 17.56
C LYS A 429 10.57 -9.40 17.59
N VAL A 430 10.13 -10.35 16.76
CA VAL A 430 8.86 -11.07 16.86
C VAL A 430 8.60 -11.32 18.34
N VAL A 431 7.70 -10.55 18.95
CA VAL A 431 7.24 -10.84 20.30
C VAL A 431 6.32 -12.02 20.17
N SER A 432 6.87 -13.19 20.50
CA SER A 432 6.13 -14.42 20.68
C SER A 432 4.89 -14.14 21.54
N ALA A 433 3.70 -14.28 20.96
CA ALA A 433 2.49 -14.43 21.74
C ALA A 433 2.51 -15.83 22.38
N ARG A 434 2.30 -15.85 23.71
CA ARG A 434 2.09 -17.00 24.61
C ARG A 434 3.32 -17.79 25.08
N LYS A 435 3.82 -17.40 26.25
CA LYS A 435 3.91 -18.29 27.43
C LYS A 435 3.51 -17.45 28.65
N ASN A 436 2.70 -18.03 29.54
CA ASN A 436 2.12 -17.46 30.77
C ASN A 436 0.71 -16.89 30.62
N LEU A 437 -0.28 -17.79 30.55
CA LEU A 437 -1.38 -17.83 31.51
C LEU A 437 -1.82 -19.29 31.58
N ALA A 438 -1.58 -19.88 32.75
CA ALA A 438 -1.88 -21.27 33.07
C ALA A 438 -3.40 -21.47 33.23
N ASN A 439 -3.85 -22.67 32.86
CA ASN A 439 -5.01 -23.41 33.35
C ASN A 439 -6.22 -22.61 33.84
N VAL A 440 -7.22 -22.47 32.98
CA VAL A 440 -8.61 -22.58 33.42
C VAL A 440 -9.23 -23.69 32.58
N ASP A 441 -9.41 -24.84 33.24
CA ASP A 441 -9.97 -26.03 32.65
C ASP A 441 -11.47 -25.87 32.44
N SER A 442 -11.92 -26.35 31.29
CA SER A 442 -13.27 -26.23 30.78
C SER A 442 -14.13 -27.38 31.30
N THR A 443 -14.81 -27.18 32.43
CA THR A 443 -15.97 -28.02 32.78
C THR A 443 -17.07 -27.16 33.38
N GLY A 444 -17.95 -26.67 32.51
CA GLY A 444 -19.26 -26.18 32.91
C GLY A 444 -20.11 -27.34 33.43
N LYS A 445 -20.24 -27.45 34.76
CA LYS A 445 -21.34 -28.13 35.43
C LYS A 445 -21.68 -27.37 36.71
N VAL A 446 -22.82 -26.67 36.68
CA VAL A 446 -23.46 -26.14 37.88
C VAL A 446 -24.23 -27.31 38.50
N GLY A 447 -23.67 -27.89 39.56
CA GLY A 447 -24.34 -28.88 40.40
C GLY A 447 -24.98 -28.18 41.60
N ILE A 448 -26.31 -28.14 41.61
CA ILE A 448 -27.10 -27.78 42.79
C ILE A 448 -27.23 -29.04 43.64
N GLU A 449 -26.66 -29.05 44.84
CA GLU A 449 -27.07 -29.96 45.91
C GLU A 449 -27.32 -29.17 47.20
N ARG A 450 -28.58 -29.18 47.62
CA ARG A 450 -29.00 -28.89 48.99
C ARG A 450 -28.80 -30.15 49.83
N LEU A 451 -28.36 -30.01 51.08
CA LEU A 451 -28.93 -30.71 52.25
C LEU A 451 -28.27 -30.24 53.57
N GLY A 452 -29.07 -29.57 54.41
CA GLY A 452 -29.22 -29.90 55.84
C GLY A 452 -28.27 -29.29 56.89
N PRO A 453 -28.72 -29.09 58.16
CA PRO A 453 -28.33 -27.95 59.00
C PRO A 453 -27.60 -28.32 60.31
N SER A 454 -27.01 -27.33 61.02
CA SER A 454 -27.02 -27.21 62.50
C SER A 454 -25.97 -26.22 63.06
N ARG A 455 -26.46 -25.19 63.80
CA ARG A 455 -25.93 -24.53 65.04
C ARG A 455 -24.50 -23.93 65.01
N ASP A 456 -24.15 -22.81 65.65
CA ASP A 456 -24.73 -22.00 66.73
C ASP A 456 -24.07 -20.59 66.77
N ARG A 457 -24.90 -19.56 67.00
CA ARG A 457 -24.81 -18.41 67.95
C ARG A 457 -23.57 -17.50 68.19
N LYS A 458 -23.97 -16.19 68.32
CA LYS A 458 -23.43 -14.99 69.04
C LYS A 458 -22.44 -14.13 68.24
N GLY A 459 -22.68 -12.84 67.94
CA GLY A 459 -23.22 -11.70 68.72
C GLY A 459 -22.01 -10.86 69.19
N ALA A 460 -21.91 -9.52 69.18
CA ALA A 460 -22.78 -8.40 68.91
C ALA A 460 -21.90 -7.12 68.70
N ASN A 461 -22.55 -6.06 68.23
CA ASN A 461 -22.13 -4.67 67.97
C ASN A 461 -21.55 -3.91 69.21
N PRO A 462 -21.04 -2.66 69.07
CA PRO A 462 -21.89 -1.46 68.86
C PRO A 462 -21.95 -0.92 67.44
#